data_AF-A0A318IAC8-F1
#
_entry.id   AF-A0A318IAC8-F1
#
_cell.length_a   1.000
_cell.length_b   1.000
_cell.length_c   1.000
_cell.angle_alpha   90.00
_cell.angle_beta   90.00
_cell.angle_gamma   90.00
#
_symmetry.space_group_name_H-M   'P 1'
#
loop_
_entity.id
_entity.type
_entity.pdbx_description
1 polymer ?
#
loop_
_entity_poly.entity_id
_entity_poly.type
_entity_poly.pdbx_seq_one_letter_code
_entity_poly.pdbx_strand_id
1 'polypeptide(L)'
;MGDFNNLIGDAPLNLLEQNGMQNIWNDLNINVQHRSTHQHIETGIESGVIDHIYYNTKIKAKVYDGGIIMDAKNPKDEDKSMPRYKLEWEKYGKPLSDHRPIWAAIKW
;
A
#
# COMPACT_ATOMS: atom_id res chain seq x y z
N MET A 1 9.09 -1.29 -6.19
CA MET A 1 8.00 -0.71 -5.38
C MET A 1 6.97 -0.16 -6.36
N GLY A 2 5.70 -0.40 -6.12
CA GLY A 2 4.63 0.18 -6.93
C GLY A 2 3.26 -0.39 -6.57
N ASP A 3 2.23 0.14 -7.22
CA ASP A 3 0.92 -0.48 -7.35
C ASP A 3 1.00 -1.58 -8.42
N PHE A 4 0.70 -2.81 -8.03
CA PHE A 4 0.69 -3.97 -8.93
C PHE A 4 -0.72 -4.37 -9.34
N ASN A 5 -1.78 -3.83 -8.72
CA ASN A 5 -3.16 -4.29 -8.88
C ASN A 5 -3.34 -5.80 -8.66
N ASN A 6 -2.49 -6.40 -7.81
CA ASN A 6 -2.49 -7.84 -7.51
C ASN A 6 -2.42 -8.06 -6.01
N LEU A 7 -3.07 -9.12 -5.54
CA LEU A 7 -2.96 -9.59 -4.16
C LEU A 7 -1.79 -10.58 -4.02
N ILE A 8 -1.26 -10.71 -2.80
CA ILE A 8 -0.28 -11.79 -2.50
C ILE A 8 -0.91 -13.14 -2.85
N GLY A 9 -0.19 -13.95 -3.61
CA GLY A 9 -0.67 -15.24 -4.12
C GLY A 9 -1.16 -15.19 -5.57
N ASP A 10 -1.36 -14.00 -6.15
CA ASP A 10 -1.66 -13.86 -7.57
C ASP A 10 -0.46 -14.25 -8.45
N ALA A 11 -0.74 -14.76 -9.65
CA ALA A 11 0.27 -15.28 -10.56
C ALA A 11 1.44 -14.31 -10.86
N PRO A 12 1.22 -12.99 -11.09
CA PRO A 12 2.32 -12.05 -11.33
C PRO A 12 3.26 -11.92 -10.13
N LEU A 13 2.72 -11.88 -8.90
CA LEU A 13 3.52 -11.75 -7.68
C LEU A 13 4.25 -13.06 -7.35
N ASN A 14 3.59 -14.21 -7.54
CA ASN A 14 4.24 -15.52 -7.41
C ASN A 14 5.42 -15.66 -8.37
N LEU A 15 5.33 -15.12 -9.58
CA LEU A 15 6.43 -15.13 -10.55
C LEU A 15 7.63 -14.29 -10.05
N LEU A 16 7.40 -13.13 -9.42
CA LEU A 16 8.48 -12.36 -8.80
C LEU A 16 9.18 -13.17 -7.70
N GLU A 17 8.40 -13.83 -6.86
CA GLU A 17 8.90 -14.65 -5.75
C GLU A 17 9.72 -15.85 -6.24
N GLN A 18 9.24 -16.55 -7.28
CA GLN A 18 9.98 -17.63 -7.94
C GLN A 18 11.30 -17.16 -8.56
N ASN A 19 11.39 -15.89 -8.98
CA ASN A 19 12.61 -15.29 -9.52
C ASN A 19 13.53 -14.70 -8.44
N GLY A 20 13.32 -15.08 -7.17
CA GLY A 20 14.20 -14.72 -6.06
C GLY A 20 13.96 -13.33 -5.50
N MET A 21 12.78 -12.75 -5.73
CA MET A 21 12.35 -11.54 -5.04
C MET A 21 11.59 -11.90 -3.75
N GLN A 22 11.64 -11.03 -2.76
CA GLN A 22 10.90 -11.18 -1.51
C GLN A 22 10.08 -9.93 -1.25
N ASN A 23 8.81 -10.13 -0.89
CA ASN A 23 7.95 -9.03 -0.45
C ASN A 23 8.30 -8.63 0.99
N ILE A 24 8.13 -7.34 1.31
CA ILE A 24 8.44 -6.83 2.66
C ILE A 24 7.44 -7.31 3.73
N TRP A 25 6.23 -7.73 3.33
CA TRP A 25 5.17 -8.09 4.26
C TRP A 25 5.52 -9.36 5.06
N ASN A 26 6.23 -10.29 4.40
CA ASN A 26 6.78 -11.49 5.01
C ASN A 26 7.81 -11.14 6.10
N ASP A 27 8.74 -10.22 5.84
CA ASP A 27 9.76 -9.81 6.83
C ASP A 27 9.15 -9.11 8.03
N LEU A 28 8.16 -8.26 7.77
CA LEU A 28 7.46 -7.49 8.80
C LEU A 28 6.49 -8.34 9.63
N ASN A 29 6.26 -9.59 9.22
CA ASN A 29 5.26 -10.49 9.80
C ASN A 29 3.87 -9.83 9.91
N ILE A 30 3.51 -9.04 8.89
CA ILE A 30 2.22 -8.34 8.84
C ILE A 30 1.20 -9.22 8.12
N ASN A 31 0.10 -9.56 8.81
CA ASN A 31 -1.04 -10.17 8.14
C ASN A 31 -1.76 -9.14 7.26
N VAL A 32 -1.70 -9.35 5.95
CA VAL A 32 -2.31 -8.48 4.92
C VAL A 32 -3.78 -8.78 4.64
N GLN A 33 -4.33 -9.91 5.10
CA GLN A 33 -5.69 -10.36 4.73
C GLN A 33 -6.81 -9.38 5.15
N HIS A 34 -6.57 -8.60 6.20
CA HIS A 34 -7.53 -7.62 6.73
C HIS A 34 -7.01 -6.18 6.61
N ARG A 35 -6.13 -5.94 5.65
CA ARG A 35 -5.54 -4.62 5.37
C ARG A 35 -5.77 -4.24 3.93
N SER A 36 -5.65 -2.95 3.65
CA SER A 36 -5.68 -2.48 2.28
C SER A 36 -4.80 -1.26 2.07
N THR A 37 -4.15 -1.23 0.91
CA THR A 37 -3.37 -0.08 0.43
C THR A 37 -4.16 0.78 -0.54
N HIS A 38 -5.41 0.44 -0.85
CA HIS A 38 -6.22 1.19 -1.81
C HIS A 38 -7.70 1.16 -1.44
N GLN A 39 -8.28 2.36 -1.31
CA GLN A 39 -9.69 2.58 -1.10
C GLN A 39 -10.23 3.50 -2.20
N HIS A 40 -11.21 2.99 -2.95
CA HIS A 40 -11.93 3.77 -3.95
C HIS A 40 -12.58 5.00 -3.29
N ILE A 41 -12.18 6.21 -3.68
CA ILE A 41 -12.74 7.45 -3.10
C ILE A 41 -14.23 7.54 -3.38
N GLU A 42 -14.70 7.09 -4.54
CA GLU A 42 -16.09 7.20 -4.98
C GLU A 42 -17.04 6.22 -4.28
N THR A 43 -16.56 5.03 -3.89
CA THR A 43 -17.42 3.97 -3.30
C THR A 43 -17.08 3.62 -1.86
N GLY A 44 -15.85 3.87 -1.42
CA GLY A 44 -15.29 3.40 -0.15
C GLY A 44 -14.88 1.93 -0.15
N ILE A 45 -14.96 1.23 -1.29
CA ILE A 45 -14.57 -0.17 -1.42
C ILE A 45 -13.04 -0.29 -1.26
N GLU A 46 -12.61 -1.25 -0.44
CA GLU A 46 -11.20 -1.59 -0.25
C GLU A 46 -10.78 -2.66 -1.26
N SER A 47 -9.66 -2.46 -1.95
CA SER A 47 -9.14 -3.44 -2.91
C SER A 47 -8.22 -4.50 -2.29
N GLY A 48 -7.90 -4.37 -1.00
CA GLY A 48 -6.86 -5.17 -0.34
C GLY A 48 -5.47 -4.56 -0.49
N VAL A 49 -4.42 -5.32 -0.19
CA VAL A 49 -3.02 -4.88 -0.34
C VAL A 49 -2.58 -5.15 -1.77
N ILE A 50 -2.55 -4.11 -2.60
CA ILE A 50 -2.16 -4.15 -4.02
C ILE A 50 -0.88 -3.35 -4.33
N ASP A 51 -0.44 -2.54 -3.36
CA ASP A 51 0.84 -1.85 -3.40
C ASP A 51 1.89 -2.73 -2.71
N HIS A 52 3.01 -2.96 -3.39
CA HIS A 52 4.07 -3.84 -2.90
C HIS A 52 5.46 -3.24 -3.03
N ILE A 53 6.30 -3.56 -2.03
CA ILE A 53 7.75 -3.43 -2.10
C ILE A 53 8.31 -4.84 -2.18
N TYR A 54 9.07 -5.11 -3.24
CA TYR A 54 9.84 -6.32 -3.43
C TYR A 54 11.33 -5.96 -3.49
N TYR A 55 12.17 -6.80 -2.91
CA TYR A 55 13.62 -6.69 -2.99
C TYR A 55 14.24 -8.03 -3.38
N ASN A 56 15.43 -8.01 -3.98
CA ASN A 56 16.11 -9.22 -4.42
C ASN A 56 16.70 -9.96 -3.21
N THR A 57 16.52 -11.27 -3.08
CA THR A 57 17.06 -12.04 -1.93
C THR A 57 18.59 -12.18 -1.95
N LYS A 58 19.26 -11.90 -3.07
CA LYS A 58 20.73 -11.96 -3.21
C LYS A 58 21.44 -10.81 -2.51
N ILE A 59 20.78 -9.66 -2.40
CA ILE A 59 21.25 -8.57 -1.55
C ILE A 59 20.90 -8.98 -0.11
N LYS A 60 21.87 -8.96 0.81
CA LYS A 60 21.66 -9.30 2.24
C LYS A 60 20.81 -8.23 2.98
N ALA A 61 19.96 -7.54 2.24
CA ALA A 61 19.01 -6.57 2.70
C ALA A 61 18.03 -7.26 3.65
N LYS A 62 17.80 -6.64 4.80
CA LYS A 62 16.77 -7.06 5.74
C LYS A 62 15.86 -5.88 6.03
N VAL A 63 14.56 -6.08 5.81
CA VAL A 63 13.55 -5.15 6.30
C VAL A 63 13.46 -5.36 7.81
N TYR A 64 13.58 -4.28 8.58
CA TYR A 64 13.49 -4.34 10.04
C TYR A 64 12.33 -3.51 10.61
N ASP A 65 11.74 -2.63 9.80
CA ASP A 65 10.55 -1.86 10.14
C ASP A 65 9.80 -1.45 8.87
N GLY A 66 8.52 -1.13 8.99
CA GLY A 66 7.67 -0.81 7.85
C GLY A 66 6.18 -0.98 8.12
N GLY A 67 5.37 -0.64 7.11
CA GLY A 67 3.93 -0.78 7.21
C GLY A 67 3.15 0.04 6.19
N ILE A 68 1.85 0.15 6.44
CA ILE A 68 0.90 0.98 5.69
C ILE A 68 0.63 2.23 6.53
N ILE A 69 0.71 3.41 5.92
CA ILE A 69 0.36 4.68 6.57
C ILE A 69 -1.15 4.89 6.44
N MET A 70 -1.92 4.49 7.46
CA MET A 70 -3.38 4.51 7.42
C MET A 70 -4.01 5.92 7.46
N ASP A 71 -3.32 6.88 8.09
CA ASP A 71 -3.80 8.25 8.28
C ASP A 71 -3.10 9.27 7.37
N ALA A 72 -2.75 8.85 6.15
CA ALA A 72 -2.25 9.73 5.09
C ALA A 72 -3.38 10.64 4.58
N LYS A 73 -3.67 11.71 5.33
CA LYS A 73 -4.78 12.64 5.10
C LYS A 73 -4.31 14.08 4.97
N ASN A 74 -5.05 14.88 4.23
CA ASN A 74 -4.89 16.32 4.17
C ASN A 74 -5.33 16.97 5.49
N PRO A 75 -4.82 18.17 5.83
CA PRO A 75 -5.33 18.98 6.91
C PRO A 75 -6.86 19.18 6.84
N LYS A 76 -7.52 19.18 7.99
CA LYS A 76 -8.99 19.25 8.07
C LYS A 76 -9.53 20.59 7.57
N ASP A 77 -8.78 21.65 7.76
CA ASP A 77 -9.08 23.03 7.41
C ASP A 77 -8.71 23.38 5.95
N GLU A 78 -8.02 22.50 5.24
CA GLU A 78 -7.69 22.72 3.84
C GLU A 78 -8.90 22.45 2.94
N ASP A 79 -9.30 23.45 2.16
CA ASP A 79 -10.27 23.28 1.07
C ASP A 79 -9.52 23.13 -0.25
N LYS A 80 -9.50 21.90 -0.76
CA LYS A 80 -8.91 21.59 -2.07
C LYS A 80 -10.00 21.57 -3.12
N SER A 81 -9.71 22.18 -4.26
CA SER A 81 -10.54 22.06 -5.45
C SER A 81 -10.53 20.60 -5.95
N MET A 82 -11.61 19.88 -5.66
CA MET A 82 -11.82 18.50 -6.09
C MET A 82 -12.90 18.47 -7.18
N PRO A 83 -12.53 18.23 -8.46
CA PRO A 83 -13.48 18.25 -9.57
C PRO A 83 -14.47 17.08 -9.53
N ARG A 84 -14.16 16.01 -8.77
CA ARG A 84 -14.99 14.82 -8.59
C ARG A 84 -14.91 14.35 -7.14
N TYR A 85 -15.97 13.70 -6.69
CA TYR A 85 -16.06 12.98 -5.41
C TYR A 85 -15.67 13.79 -4.16
N LYS A 86 -15.91 15.11 -4.15
CA LYS A 86 -15.57 15.98 -3.00
C LYS A 86 -16.28 15.52 -1.72
N LEU A 87 -17.56 15.16 -1.83
CA LEU A 87 -18.36 14.71 -0.68
C LEU A 87 -17.81 13.42 -0.09
N GLU A 88 -17.44 12.45 -0.93
CA GLU A 88 -16.86 11.19 -0.50
C GLU A 88 -15.44 11.36 0.02
N TRP A 89 -14.62 12.18 -0.64
CA TRP A 89 -13.30 12.55 -0.17
C TRP A 89 -13.35 13.19 1.23
N GLU A 90 -14.28 14.11 1.48
CA GLU A 90 -14.52 14.68 2.82
C GLU A 90 -15.01 13.63 3.82
N LYS A 91 -15.96 12.77 3.42
CA LYS A 91 -16.49 11.66 4.23
C LYS A 91 -15.39 10.72 4.71
N TYR A 92 -14.40 10.42 3.87
CA TYR A 92 -13.27 9.55 4.20
C TYR A 92 -12.11 10.30 4.88
N GLY A 93 -12.34 11.53 5.32
CA GLY A 93 -11.38 12.29 6.12
C GLY A 93 -10.29 12.95 5.30
N LYS A 94 -10.60 13.29 4.03
CA LYS A 94 -9.73 13.99 3.10
C LYS A 94 -8.42 13.22 2.82
N PRO A 95 -8.46 11.95 2.38
CA PRO A 95 -7.23 11.19 2.12
C PRO A 95 -6.33 11.89 1.09
N LEU A 96 -5.01 11.71 1.22
CA LEU A 96 -4.02 12.28 0.28
C LEU A 96 -4.13 11.67 -1.12
N SER A 97 -4.51 10.39 -1.18
CA SER A 97 -4.80 9.61 -2.38
C SER A 97 -5.81 8.51 -2.00
N ASP A 98 -6.47 7.94 -2.99
CA ASP A 98 -7.12 6.62 -2.92
C ASP A 98 -6.15 5.49 -2.50
N HIS A 99 -4.87 5.60 -2.85
CA HIS A 99 -3.82 4.73 -2.32
C HIS A 99 -3.28 5.21 -0.96
N ARG A 100 -3.00 4.24 -0.07
CA ARG A 100 -2.31 4.45 1.21
C ARG A 100 -0.82 4.17 1.02
N PRO A 101 0.07 5.11 1.40
CA PRO A 101 1.50 4.89 1.27
C PRO A 101 1.95 3.66 2.05
N ILE A 102 2.90 2.94 1.47
CA ILE A 102 3.63 1.85 2.12
C ILE A 102 5.09 2.24 2.29
N TRP A 103 5.72 1.77 3.35
CA TRP A 103 7.11 2.08 3.64
C TRP A 103 7.83 0.87 4.23
N ALA A 104 9.15 0.85 4.06
CA ALA A 104 10.05 -0.13 4.66
C ALA A 104 11.38 0.52 4.99
N ALA A 105 11.90 0.24 6.17
CA ALA A 105 13.26 0.53 6.56
C ALA A 105 14.14 -0.71 6.32
N ILE A 106 15.20 -0.52 5.53
CA ILE A 106 16.05 -1.60 5.05
C ILE A 106 17.46 -1.41 5.64
N LYS A 107 18.02 -2.47 6.20
CA LYS A 107 19.42 -2.55 6.57
C LYS A 107 20.17 -3.38 5.54
N TRP A 108 21.30 -2.87 5.06
CA TRP A 108 22.16 -3.45 4.02
C TRP A 108 23.47 -3.97 4.60
#